data_AF-A0A524EUF8-F1
#
_entry.id   AF-A0A524EUF8-F1
#
_cell.length_a   1.000
_cell.length_b   1.000
_cell.length_c   1.000
_cell.angle_alpha   90.00
_cell.angle_beta   90.00
_cell.angle_gamma   90.00
#
_symmetry.space_group_name_H-M   'P 1'
#
loop_
_entity.id
_entity.type
_entity.pdbx_description
1 polymer ?
#
loop_
_entity_poly.entity_id
_entity_poly.type
_entity_poly.pdbx_seq_one_letter_code
_entity_poly.pdbx_strand_id
1 'polypeptide(L)'
;MDFPLGNPEPIDLPNVLFENLGIPKNQIISTYKNEFKEEFVAVIEVNSEKLVRELSPMWYKLLNTNYGMEINGVYITAKSDMDNVDFVSRCFFPWIGINEDPVTGSAHTVLGLYWKKKLNKHKLVAHQVSNRLGKLWLKIPDENPNKRIFIKGNAITTARGTFLL
;
A
#
# COMPACT_ATOMS: atom_id res chain seq x y z
N MET A 1 0.26 14.75 8.89
CA MET A 1 1.63 14.64 8.36
C MET A 1 1.63 15.10 6.91
N ASP A 2 2.74 15.65 6.43
CA ASP A 2 2.93 16.17 5.07
C ASP A 2 4.10 15.46 4.42
N PHE A 3 3.87 14.82 3.27
CA PHE A 3 4.82 13.98 2.56
C PHE A 3 4.92 14.36 1.07
N PRO A 4 6.05 14.07 0.42
CA PRO A 4 6.13 14.10 -1.04
C PRO A 4 5.24 12.99 -1.63
N LEU A 5 4.62 13.27 -2.77
CA LEU A 5 3.87 12.30 -3.56
C LEU A 5 4.82 11.31 -4.21
N GLY A 6 4.51 10.02 -4.07
CA GLY A 6 5.14 8.98 -4.88
C GLY A 6 4.36 8.81 -6.18
N ASN A 7 5.07 8.74 -7.30
CA ASN A 7 4.45 8.47 -8.59
C ASN A 7 4.52 6.95 -8.88
N PRO A 8 3.39 6.30 -9.17
CA PRO A 8 3.40 4.92 -9.62
C PRO A 8 3.69 4.85 -11.13
N GLU A 9 4.64 4.02 -11.55
CA GLU A 9 4.96 3.74 -12.95
C GLU A 9 4.48 2.34 -13.34
N PRO A 10 3.75 2.15 -14.46
CA PRO A 10 3.32 0.83 -14.89
C PRO A 10 4.49 -0.14 -15.07
N ILE A 11 4.31 -1.39 -14.65
CA ILE A 11 5.31 -2.45 -14.82
C ILE A 11 4.63 -3.82 -14.91
N ASP A 12 5.21 -4.73 -15.69
CA ASP A 12 4.84 -6.14 -15.68
C ASP A 12 5.57 -6.87 -14.55
N LEU A 13 4.81 -7.55 -13.69
CA LEU A 13 5.36 -8.35 -12.59
C LEU A 13 5.29 -9.84 -12.96
N PRO A 14 6.27 -10.66 -12.49
CA PRO A 14 6.31 -12.07 -12.82
C PRO A 14 5.15 -12.83 -12.15
N ASN A 15 4.53 -13.78 -12.86
CA ASN A 15 3.36 -14.52 -12.36
C ASN A 15 3.61 -15.22 -11.01
N VAL A 16 4.84 -15.72 -10.81
CA VAL A 16 5.25 -16.40 -9.58
C VAL A 16 5.14 -15.50 -8.34
N LEU A 17 5.25 -14.17 -8.49
CA LEU A 17 5.01 -13.23 -7.39
C LEU A 17 3.55 -13.28 -6.95
N PHE A 18 2.61 -13.28 -7.90
CA PHE A 18 1.17 -13.34 -7.60
C PHE A 18 0.80 -14.67 -6.95
N GLU A 19 1.34 -15.77 -7.45
CA GLU A 19 1.14 -17.11 -6.86
C GLU A 19 1.63 -17.15 -5.41
N ASN A 20 2.81 -16.61 -5.13
CA ASN A 20 3.37 -16.55 -3.79
C ASN A 20 2.60 -15.60 -2.86
N LEU A 21 1.94 -14.58 -3.40
CA LEU A 21 1.04 -13.70 -2.65
C LEU A 21 -0.37 -14.29 -2.44
N GLY A 22 -0.70 -15.39 -3.13
CA GLY A 22 -2.05 -15.97 -3.13
C GLY A 22 -3.06 -15.17 -3.95
N ILE A 23 -2.61 -14.44 -4.98
CA ILE A 23 -3.45 -13.61 -5.85
C ILE A 23 -3.72 -14.36 -7.17
N PRO A 24 -4.97 -14.71 -7.48
CA PRO A 24 -5.32 -15.28 -8.78
C PRO A 24 -5.07 -14.27 -9.91
N LYS A 25 -4.42 -14.71 -10.99
CA LYS A 25 -4.05 -13.82 -12.11
C LYS A 25 -5.24 -13.08 -12.74
N ASN A 26 -6.40 -13.72 -12.81
CA ASN A 26 -7.63 -13.13 -13.33
C ASN A 26 -8.27 -12.07 -12.42
N GLN A 27 -7.76 -11.89 -11.20
CA GLN A 27 -8.23 -10.87 -10.26
C GLN A 27 -7.33 -9.63 -10.23
N ILE A 28 -6.21 -9.65 -10.94
CA ILE A 28 -5.29 -8.50 -11.05
C ILE A 28 -5.87 -7.52 -12.08
N ILE A 29 -5.99 -6.26 -11.69
CA ILE A 29 -6.43 -5.18 -12.58
C ILE A 29 -5.24 -4.48 -13.21
N SER A 30 -4.24 -4.13 -12.40
CA SER A 30 -3.10 -3.35 -12.85
C SER A 30 -1.92 -3.47 -11.89
N THR A 31 -0.71 -3.23 -12.40
CA THR A 31 0.54 -3.34 -11.66
C THR A 31 1.45 -2.15 -11.94
N TYR A 32 2.09 -1.65 -10.89
CA TYR A 32 2.99 -0.51 -10.93
C TYR A 32 4.20 -0.75 -10.02
N LYS A 33 5.24 0.06 -10.18
CA LYS A 33 6.32 0.25 -9.20
C LYS A 33 6.21 1.64 -8.59
N ASN A 34 6.61 1.80 -7.34
CA ASN A 34 6.86 3.15 -6.80
C ASN A 34 8.09 3.77 -7.47
N GLU A 35 8.05 5.08 -7.66
CA GLU A 35 9.22 5.91 -8.04
C GLU A 35 9.85 6.58 -6.79
N PHE A 36 9.42 6.20 -5.59
CA PHE A 36 9.80 6.89 -4.36
C PHE A 36 10.91 6.14 -3.61
N LYS A 37 12.14 6.68 -3.70
CA LYS A 37 13.42 6.12 -3.22
C LYS A 37 13.97 4.98 -4.11
N GLU A 38 15.24 4.61 -3.89
CA GLU A 38 15.93 3.51 -4.60
C GLU A 38 15.36 2.10 -4.29
N GLU A 39 14.36 2.01 -3.40
CA GLU A 39 13.69 0.77 -3.04
C GLU A 39 12.50 0.51 -3.98
N PHE A 40 12.50 -0.64 -4.65
CA PHE A 40 11.38 -1.05 -5.50
C PHE A 40 10.30 -1.77 -4.67
N VAL A 41 9.16 -1.13 -4.57
CA VAL A 41 7.90 -1.63 -4.02
C VAL A 41 6.89 -1.78 -5.14
N ALA A 42 6.43 -3.01 -5.36
CA ALA A 42 5.37 -3.30 -6.31
C ALA A 42 4.02 -2.84 -5.77
N VAL A 43 3.21 -2.23 -6.63
CA VAL A 43 1.81 -1.87 -6.36
C VAL A 43 0.94 -2.76 -7.23
N ILE A 44 0.06 -3.53 -6.59
CA ILE A 44 -0.81 -4.49 -7.26
C ILE A 44 -2.25 -4.13 -6.94
N GLU A 45 -2.98 -3.69 -7.95
CA GLU A 45 -4.43 -3.53 -7.82
C GLU A 45 -5.13 -4.85 -8.13
N VAL A 46 -6.02 -5.24 -7.23
CA VAL A 46 -6.90 -6.40 -7.39
C VAL A 46 -8.37 -5.96 -7.44
N ASN A 47 -9.23 -6.81 -8.00
CA ASN A 47 -10.61 -6.46 -8.30
C ASN A 47 -11.59 -6.53 -7.11
N SER A 48 -11.12 -6.95 -5.93
CA SER A 48 -11.99 -7.16 -4.77
C SER A 48 -11.32 -6.79 -3.46
N GLU A 49 -12.02 -6.00 -2.64
CA GLU A 49 -11.62 -5.74 -1.24
C GLU A 49 -11.55 -7.03 -0.43
N LYS A 50 -12.46 -7.99 -0.67
CA LYS A 50 -12.46 -9.29 0.00
C LYS A 50 -11.14 -10.01 -0.21
N LEU A 51 -10.63 -10.03 -1.46
CA LEU A 51 -9.34 -10.64 -1.76
C LEU A 51 -8.23 -10.00 -0.92
N VAL A 52 -8.14 -8.66 -0.87
CA VAL A 52 -7.13 -7.95 -0.07
C VAL A 52 -7.18 -8.39 1.40
N ARG A 53 -8.38 -8.45 1.99
CA ARG A 53 -8.57 -8.85 3.39
C ARG A 53 -8.14 -10.29 3.67
N GLU A 54 -8.43 -11.19 2.74
CA GLU A 54 -8.21 -12.64 2.90
C GLU A 54 -6.82 -13.11 2.45
N LEU A 55 -5.95 -12.22 1.92
CA LEU A 55 -4.61 -12.63 1.47
C LEU A 55 -3.85 -13.33 2.60
N SER A 56 -3.27 -14.47 2.23
CA SER A 56 -2.37 -15.24 3.09
C SER A 56 -1.09 -15.52 2.32
N PRO A 57 -0.15 -14.56 2.28
CA PRO A 57 1.06 -14.72 1.48
C PRO A 57 1.96 -15.84 2.01
N MET A 58 2.64 -16.53 1.09
CA MET A 58 3.54 -17.63 1.40
C MET A 58 4.94 -17.10 1.70
N TRP A 59 5.20 -16.64 2.93
CA TRP A 59 6.44 -15.95 3.31
C TRP A 59 7.72 -16.67 2.88
N TYR A 60 7.79 -17.98 3.12
CA TYR A 60 8.95 -18.78 2.71
C TYR A 60 9.18 -18.72 1.20
N LYS A 61 8.13 -18.85 0.38
CA LYS A 61 8.27 -18.74 -1.07
C LYS A 61 8.62 -17.31 -1.50
N LEU A 62 8.03 -16.30 -0.84
CA LEU A 62 8.32 -14.89 -1.13
C LEU A 62 9.81 -14.57 -1.01
N LEU A 63 10.45 -15.08 0.03
CA LEU A 63 11.86 -14.88 0.33
C LEU A 63 12.83 -15.73 -0.51
N ASN A 64 12.41 -16.92 -0.95
CA ASN A 64 13.30 -17.89 -1.61
C ASN A 64 13.09 -18.01 -3.13
N THR A 65 12.27 -17.15 -3.74
CA THR A 65 12.02 -17.14 -5.18
C THR A 65 12.79 -16.01 -5.84
N ASN A 66 13.47 -16.30 -6.96
CA ASN A 66 14.04 -15.27 -7.82
C ASN A 66 12.97 -14.73 -8.77
N TYR A 67 12.70 -13.43 -8.69
CA TYR A 67 11.70 -12.74 -9.52
C TYR A 67 12.29 -12.08 -10.78
N GLY A 68 13.61 -12.14 -10.98
CA GLY A 68 14.30 -11.39 -12.03
C GLY A 68 14.37 -9.88 -11.79
N MET A 69 14.00 -9.44 -10.58
CA MET A 69 13.99 -8.05 -10.12
C MET A 69 14.11 -8.02 -8.59
N GLU A 70 14.73 -6.98 -8.06
CA GLU A 70 14.87 -6.79 -6.62
C GLU A 70 13.62 -6.09 -6.07
N ILE A 71 12.78 -6.84 -5.34
CA ILE A 71 11.54 -6.32 -4.75
C ILE A 71 11.77 -6.15 -3.25
N ASN A 72 11.57 -4.95 -2.73
CA ASN A 72 11.70 -4.63 -1.30
C ASN A 72 10.36 -4.68 -0.57
N GLY A 73 9.24 -4.57 -1.30
CA GLY A 73 7.90 -4.66 -0.72
C GLY A 73 6.79 -4.77 -1.74
N VAL A 74 5.57 -4.93 -1.25
CA VAL A 74 4.36 -5.02 -2.06
C VAL A 74 3.21 -4.27 -1.39
N TYR A 75 2.56 -3.37 -2.11
CA TYR A 75 1.28 -2.75 -1.77
C TYR A 75 0.18 -3.44 -2.56
N ILE A 76 -0.71 -4.14 -1.88
CA ILE A 76 -1.89 -4.70 -2.53
C ILE A 76 -3.07 -3.80 -2.22
N THR A 77 -3.84 -3.42 -3.24
CA THR A 77 -4.94 -2.47 -3.09
C THR A 77 -6.16 -2.85 -3.92
N ALA A 78 -7.33 -2.43 -3.49
CA ALA A 78 -8.58 -2.56 -4.23
C ALA A 78 -9.49 -1.37 -3.93
N LYS A 79 -10.44 -1.10 -4.83
CA LYS A 79 -11.53 -0.17 -4.53
C LYS A 79 -12.32 -0.75 -3.35
N SER A 80 -12.74 0.11 -2.43
CA SER A 80 -13.49 -0.36 -1.27
C SER A 80 -14.95 -0.63 -1.62
N ASP A 81 -15.51 -1.65 -0.99
CA ASP A 81 -16.95 -1.96 -1.00
C ASP A 81 -17.69 -1.29 0.17
N MET A 82 -16.96 -0.63 1.08
CA MET A 82 -17.53 0.06 2.24
C MET A 82 -17.97 1.49 1.90
N ASP A 83 -19.12 1.90 2.41
CA ASP A 83 -19.54 3.29 2.35
C ASP A 83 -18.52 4.22 3.03
N ASN A 84 -18.26 5.36 2.39
CA ASN A 84 -17.33 6.40 2.87
C ASN A 84 -15.86 5.95 2.98
N VAL A 85 -15.48 4.84 2.36
CA VAL A 85 -14.08 4.44 2.15
C VAL A 85 -13.85 4.36 0.65
N ASP A 86 -12.77 4.98 0.18
CA ASP A 86 -12.48 5.03 -1.26
C ASP A 86 -11.71 3.78 -1.72
N PHE A 87 -10.74 3.32 -0.91
CA PHE A 87 -9.95 2.14 -1.22
C PHE A 87 -9.40 1.46 0.04
N VAL A 88 -9.00 0.20 -0.13
CA VAL A 88 -8.32 -0.59 0.88
C VAL A 88 -6.90 -0.95 0.47
N SER A 89 -6.05 -1.26 1.43
CA SER A 89 -4.70 -1.75 1.17
C SER A 89 -4.17 -2.73 2.22
N ARG A 90 -3.17 -3.52 1.85
CA ARG A 90 -2.23 -4.21 2.75
C ARG A 90 -0.83 -4.05 2.22
N CYS A 91 0.15 -3.98 3.12
CA CYS A 91 1.54 -3.72 2.78
C CYS A 91 2.44 -4.82 3.36
N PHE A 92 3.16 -5.50 2.48
CA PHE A 92 4.04 -6.62 2.82
C PHE A 92 5.48 -6.27 2.49
N PHE A 93 6.40 -6.57 3.41
CA PHE A 93 7.81 -6.19 3.30
C PHE A 93 8.75 -7.33 3.72
N PRO A 94 8.50 -8.60 3.31
CA PRO A 94 9.24 -9.74 3.85
C PRO A 94 10.74 -9.63 3.57
N TRP A 95 11.14 -9.06 2.42
CA TRP A 95 12.54 -8.89 2.03
C TRP A 95 13.35 -7.95 2.92
N ILE A 96 12.70 -7.12 3.74
CA ILE A 96 13.35 -6.28 4.76
C ILE A 96 13.02 -6.74 6.19
N GLY A 97 12.55 -7.97 6.35
CA GLY A 97 12.30 -8.60 7.65
C GLY A 97 10.95 -8.28 8.29
N ILE A 98 10.02 -7.63 7.56
CA ILE A 98 8.69 -7.29 8.06
C ILE A 98 7.63 -7.97 7.19
N ASN A 99 7.08 -9.10 7.64
CA ASN A 99 6.08 -9.83 6.83
C ASN A 99 4.91 -8.94 6.41
N GLU A 100 4.30 -8.22 7.36
CA GLU A 100 3.23 -7.26 7.12
C GLU A 100 3.38 -6.06 8.06
N ASP A 101 3.30 -4.85 7.50
CA ASP A 101 3.24 -3.62 8.30
C ASP A 101 1.76 -3.30 8.63
N PRO A 102 1.40 -3.13 9.91
CA PRO A 102 0.06 -2.76 10.34
C PRO A 102 -0.55 -1.57 9.61
N VAL A 103 0.19 -0.46 9.50
CA VAL A 103 -0.30 0.80 8.89
C VAL A 103 0.88 1.57 8.30
N THR A 104 0.92 1.66 6.97
CA THR A 104 2.08 2.15 6.23
C THR A 104 1.79 3.53 5.64
N GLY A 105 2.20 4.58 6.34
CA GLY A 105 2.00 5.96 5.89
C GLY A 105 2.67 6.27 4.55
N SER A 106 3.88 5.73 4.30
CA SER A 106 4.62 5.89 3.05
C SER A 106 3.91 5.26 1.85
N ALA A 107 3.25 4.10 2.02
CA ALA A 107 2.48 3.47 0.94
C ALA A 107 1.39 4.41 0.40
N HIS A 108 0.79 5.21 1.28
CA HIS A 108 -0.29 6.12 0.93
C HIS A 108 0.18 7.37 0.16
N THR A 109 1.49 7.63 0.06
CA THR A 109 2.00 8.67 -0.84
C THR A 109 1.90 8.25 -2.32
N VAL A 110 1.99 6.95 -2.59
CA VAL A 110 1.84 6.33 -3.92
C VAL A 110 0.38 5.99 -4.18
N LEU A 111 -0.25 5.25 -3.26
CA LEU A 111 -1.65 4.83 -3.39
C LEU A 111 -2.62 6.03 -3.41
N GLY A 112 -2.31 7.10 -2.68
CA GLY A 112 -3.11 8.32 -2.71
C GLY A 112 -3.15 8.96 -4.10
N LEU A 113 -2.00 9.03 -4.80
CA LEU A 113 -1.96 9.55 -6.16
C LEU A 113 -2.66 8.60 -7.14
N TYR A 114 -2.41 7.30 -6.99
CA TYR A 114 -3.03 6.25 -7.80
C TYR A 114 -4.56 6.38 -7.78
N TRP A 115 -5.16 6.34 -6.58
CA TRP A 115 -6.60 6.42 -6.41
C TRP A 115 -7.18 7.81 -6.68
N LYS A 116 -6.43 8.90 -6.46
CA LYS A 116 -6.85 10.24 -6.90
C LYS A 116 -7.08 10.27 -8.40
N LYS A 117 -6.12 9.78 -9.19
CA LYS A 117 -6.22 9.76 -10.66
C LYS A 117 -7.39 8.87 -11.10
N LYS A 118 -7.56 7.71 -10.46
CA LYS A 118 -8.58 6.72 -10.83
C LYS A 118 -10.00 7.12 -10.46
N LEU A 119 -10.19 7.77 -9.31
CA LEU A 119 -11.51 8.17 -8.79
C LEU A 119 -11.84 9.64 -9.07
N ASN A 120 -10.89 10.41 -9.61
CA ASN A 120 -10.99 11.86 -9.78
C ASN A 120 -11.36 12.60 -8.48
N LYS A 121 -10.69 12.26 -7.37
CA LYS A 121 -10.94 12.81 -6.03
C LYS A 121 -9.67 13.36 -5.38
N HIS A 122 -9.79 14.51 -4.71
CA HIS A 122 -8.69 15.18 -4.02
C HIS A 122 -8.62 14.87 -2.53
N LYS A 123 -9.74 14.45 -1.95
CA LYS A 123 -9.83 13.92 -0.59
C LYS A 123 -10.25 12.46 -0.67
N LEU A 124 -9.47 11.59 -0.06
CA LEU A 124 -9.68 10.16 -0.07
C LEU A 124 -9.68 9.62 1.36
N VAL A 125 -10.46 8.59 1.60
CA VAL A 125 -10.45 7.78 2.81
C VAL A 125 -9.93 6.40 2.46
N ALA A 126 -8.84 6.00 3.11
CA ALA A 126 -8.19 4.71 2.89
C ALA A 126 -8.24 3.86 4.15
N HIS A 127 -8.49 2.56 4.00
CA HIS A 127 -8.36 1.59 5.09
C HIS A 127 -7.21 0.61 4.78
N GLN A 128 -6.16 0.62 5.60
CA GLN A 128 -5.19 -0.48 5.60
C GLN A 128 -5.77 -1.62 6.41
N VAL A 129 -6.19 -2.68 5.73
CA VAL A 129 -6.96 -3.80 6.28
C VAL A 129 -6.06 -4.94 6.76
N SER A 130 -4.97 -4.58 7.45
CA SER A 130 -4.12 -5.52 8.19
C SER A 130 -4.83 -6.02 9.47
N ASN A 131 -4.21 -6.95 10.21
CA ASN A 131 -4.79 -7.44 11.47
C ASN A 131 -5.05 -6.34 12.52
N ARG A 132 -4.27 -5.26 12.52
CA ARG A 132 -4.44 -4.14 13.47
C ARG A 132 -5.33 -3.02 12.95
N LEU A 133 -5.60 -3.02 11.64
CA LEU A 133 -6.36 -2.01 10.90
C LEU A 133 -5.77 -0.59 10.99
N GLY A 134 -5.98 0.21 9.95
CA GLY A 134 -5.61 1.61 9.94
C GLY A 134 -6.53 2.42 9.06
N LYS A 135 -7.16 3.47 9.60
CA LYS A 135 -7.93 4.44 8.82
C LYS A 135 -7.09 5.69 8.57
N LEU A 136 -6.97 6.07 7.30
CA LEU A 136 -6.20 7.23 6.86
C LEU A 136 -7.08 8.16 6.04
N TRP A 137 -6.96 9.46 6.29
CA TRP A 137 -7.51 10.50 5.45
C TRP A 137 -6.39 11.14 4.65
N LEU A 138 -6.56 11.16 3.33
CA LEU A 138 -5.59 11.69 2.39
C LEU A 138 -6.17 12.96 1.78
N LYS A 139 -5.34 13.99 1.66
CA LYS A 139 -5.66 15.21 0.92
C LYS A 139 -4.51 15.54 -0.01
N ILE A 140 -4.81 15.64 -1.30
CA ILE A 140 -3.89 16.09 -2.32
C ILE A 140 -4.42 17.44 -2.84
N PRO A 141 -3.69 18.55 -2.67
CA PRO A 141 -4.10 19.86 -3.18
C PRO A 141 -4.40 19.85 -4.67
N ASP A 142 -5.24 20.80 -5.10
CA ASP A 142 -5.60 21.00 -6.52
C ASP A 142 -4.40 21.61 -7.25
N GLU A 143 -3.97 22.79 -6.80
CA GLU A 143 -2.67 23.36 -7.12
C GLU A 143 -1.60 22.67 -6.26
N ASN A 144 -0.78 21.84 -6.90
CA ASN A 144 0.22 21.04 -6.19
C ASN A 144 1.60 21.06 -6.87
N PRO A 145 2.21 22.25 -7.06
CA PRO A 145 3.49 22.39 -7.76
C PRO A 145 4.62 21.63 -7.05
N ASN A 146 4.52 21.51 -5.72
CA ASN A 146 5.51 20.84 -4.88
C ASN A 146 5.24 19.33 -4.70
N LYS A 147 4.26 18.77 -5.43
CA LYS A 147 3.88 17.35 -5.39
C LYS A 147 3.75 16.81 -3.96
N ARG A 148 2.88 17.42 -3.14
CA ARG A 148 2.67 17.07 -1.73
C ARG A 148 1.36 16.32 -1.48
N ILE A 149 1.34 15.53 -0.42
CA ILE A 149 0.15 14.85 0.10
C ILE A 149 0.10 14.96 1.62
N PHE A 150 -1.09 15.31 2.11
CA PHE A 150 -1.36 15.34 3.54
C PHE A 150 -2.04 14.06 3.96
N ILE A 151 -1.46 13.42 4.97
CA ILE A 151 -1.94 12.17 5.54
C ILE A 151 -2.33 12.43 6.99
N LYS A 152 -3.56 12.08 7.36
CA LYS A 152 -4.09 12.18 8.71
C LYS A 152 -4.54 10.80 9.18
N GLY A 153 -4.33 10.50 10.45
CA GLY A 153 -4.85 9.35 11.17
C GLY A 153 -5.12 9.73 12.61
N ASN A 154 -5.87 8.89 13.33
CA ASN A 154 -6.06 9.04 14.78
C ASN A 154 -4.92 8.34 15.52
N ALA A 155 -4.58 8.82 16.71
CA ALA A 155 -3.58 8.21 17.58
C ALA A 155 -4.14 8.00 18.98
N ILE A 156 -3.68 6.95 19.65
CA ILE A 156 -4.04 6.62 21.04
C ILE A 156 -2.74 6.35 21.79
N THR A 157 -2.56 6.99 22.95
CA THR A 157 -1.43 6.70 23.84
C THR A 157 -1.64 5.33 24.48
N THR A 158 -0.75 4.37 24.19
CA THR A 158 -0.81 3.01 24.76
C THR A 158 -0.03 2.88 26.06
N ALA A 159 1.06 3.63 26.21
CA ALA A 159 1.88 3.68 27.42
C ALA A 159 2.45 5.08 27.61
N ARG A 160 2.64 5.48 28.87
CA ARG A 160 3.29 6.75 29.25
C ARG A 160 4.13 6.50 30.49
N GLY A 161 5.38 6.96 30.49
CA GLY A 161 6.30 6.82 31.61
C GLY A 161 7.53 7.70 31.43
N THR A 162 8.52 7.51 32.29
CA THR A 162 9.80 8.23 32.27
C THR A 162 10.92 7.22 32.05
N PHE A 163 11.83 7.52 31.12
CA PHE A 163 13.05 6.74 30.92
C PHE A 163 14.20 7.46 31.65
N LEU A 164 14.75 6.80 32.67
CA LEU A 164 15.93 7.29 33.40
C LEU A 164 17.17 6.65 32.78
N LEU A 165 18.13 7.49 32.40
CA LEU A 165 19.40 7.09 31.79
C LEU A 165 20.48 6.94 32.85
#